data_AF-A0A9D1AGX5-F1
#
_entry.id   AF-A0A9D1AGX5-F1
#
_cell.length_a   1.000
_cell.length_b   1.000
_cell.length_c   1.000
_cell.angle_alpha   90.00
_cell.angle_beta   90.00
_cell.angle_gamma   90.00
#
_symmetry.space_group_name_H-M   'P 1'
#
loop_
_entity.id
_entity.type
_entity.pdbx_description
1 polymer ?
#
loop_
_entity_poly.entity_id
_entity_poly.type
_entity_poly.pdbx_seq_one_letter_code
_entity_poly.pdbx_strand_id
1 'polypeptide(L)'
;MEEFMTLGEKLAKLRRENNHTQEQLADILGVSRQSVSKWESDLAYPETDKIIKIGELYNCSLDYLLKENSHERQAEERGGTQEPQTGSRYTITFDLHSFHFERKSKIMIGKLPLWHINIGFGRTAKGFFAVGLCARGVFSLGVLSLGVFSAGALSLGAVSLGAIVLGLLSLGAISVGVLAFGAIAVGLVAVGALAVGGFSFGALAAGSYLAIGDHAYGAVAIGFTKAAGDVFSAAQITSANRGSVIAALDGAVPAVFAWIKDIVVSIL
;
A
#
# COMPACT_ATOMS: atom_id res chain seq x y z
N MET A 1 -18.68 -34.49 -13.39
CA MET A 1 -17.58 -35.45 -13.59
C MET A 1 -16.42 -34.60 -14.07
N GLU A 2 -15.36 -34.44 -13.27
CA GLU A 2 -14.18 -33.68 -13.70
C GLU A 2 -13.52 -34.46 -14.83
N GLU A 3 -13.41 -33.84 -16.01
CA GLU A 3 -12.71 -34.42 -17.14
C GLU A 3 -11.22 -34.15 -16.94
N PHE A 4 -10.50 -35.17 -16.48
CA PHE A 4 -9.06 -35.15 -16.32
C PHE A 4 -8.43 -35.19 -17.71
N MET A 5 -7.59 -34.20 -18.04
CA MET A 5 -6.83 -34.17 -19.29
C MET A 5 -5.34 -34.26 -19.00
N THR A 6 -4.66 -35.19 -19.68
CA THR A 6 -3.21 -35.36 -19.58
C THR A 6 -2.47 -34.23 -20.33
N LEU A 7 -1.15 -34.12 -20.11
CA LEU A 7 -0.31 -33.18 -20.87
C LEU A 7 -0.37 -33.49 -22.37
N GLY A 8 -0.30 -34.76 -22.76
CA GLY A 8 -0.35 -35.18 -24.15
C GLY A 8 -1.65 -34.78 -24.84
N GLU A 9 -2.77 -34.96 -24.16
CA GLU A 9 -4.09 -34.57 -24.66
C GLU A 9 -4.23 -33.05 -24.82
N LYS A 10 -3.72 -32.28 -23.84
CA LYS A 10 -3.71 -30.80 -23.91
C LYS A 10 -2.84 -30.30 -25.05
N LEU A 11 -1.65 -30.88 -25.24
CA LEU A 11 -0.75 -30.55 -26.33
C LEU A 11 -1.41 -30.85 -27.69
N ALA A 12 -2.02 -32.03 -27.83
CA ALA A 12 -2.71 -32.43 -29.06
C ALA A 12 -3.91 -31.51 -29.34
N LYS A 13 -4.63 -31.06 -28.30
CA LYS A 13 -5.73 -30.09 -28.43
C LYS A 13 -5.22 -28.73 -28.92
N LEU A 14 -4.21 -28.15 -28.26
CA LEU A 14 -3.63 -26.86 -28.64
C LEU A 14 -3.08 -26.87 -30.06
N ARG A 15 -2.40 -27.96 -30.45
CA ARG A 15 -1.87 -28.14 -31.80
C ARG A 15 -2.98 -28.12 -32.85
N ARG A 16 -4.09 -28.84 -32.61
CA ARG A 16 -5.24 -28.87 -33.52
C ARG A 16 -5.96 -27.52 -33.59
N GLU A 17 -6.15 -26.84 -32.47
CA GLU A 17 -6.78 -25.51 -32.42
C GLU A 17 -5.98 -24.46 -33.20
N ASN A 18 -4.66 -24.62 -33.27
CA ASN A 18 -3.76 -23.72 -34.02
C ASN A 18 -3.37 -24.26 -35.41
N ASN A 19 -4.04 -25.31 -35.91
CA ASN A 19 -3.82 -25.89 -37.25
C ASN A 19 -2.37 -26.34 -37.54
N HIS A 20 -1.61 -26.74 -36.52
CA HIS A 20 -0.25 -27.26 -36.69
C HIS A 20 -0.26 -28.78 -36.95
N THR A 21 0.57 -29.27 -37.88
CA THR A 21 0.88 -30.70 -37.98
C THR A 21 1.91 -31.10 -36.90
N GLN A 22 2.06 -32.39 -36.62
CA GLN A 22 3.08 -32.85 -35.68
C GLN A 22 4.49 -32.51 -36.18
N GLU A 23 4.70 -32.59 -37.49
CA GLU A 23 5.91 -32.17 -38.18
C GLU A 23 6.19 -30.67 -37.98
N GLN A 24 5.21 -29.81 -38.22
CA GLN A 24 5.36 -28.37 -38.03
C GLN A 24 5.68 -28.00 -36.57
N LEU A 25 5.01 -28.65 -35.61
CA LEU A 25 5.30 -28.43 -34.19
C LEU A 25 6.72 -28.92 -33.84
N ALA A 26 7.15 -30.03 -34.42
CA ALA A 26 8.50 -30.56 -34.21
C ALA A 26 9.56 -29.61 -34.75
N ASP A 27 9.33 -29.04 -35.94
CA ASP A 27 10.22 -28.05 -36.57
C ASP A 27 10.33 -26.78 -35.71
N ILE A 28 9.20 -26.26 -35.21
CA ILE A 28 9.16 -25.07 -34.33
C ILE A 28 9.94 -25.32 -33.02
N LEU A 29 9.80 -26.51 -32.44
CA LEU A 29 10.44 -26.87 -31.17
C LEU A 29 11.90 -27.36 -31.33
N GLY A 30 12.35 -27.57 -32.57
CA GLY A 30 13.66 -28.11 -32.90
C GLY A 30 13.84 -29.55 -32.41
N VAL A 31 12.81 -30.38 -32.55
CA VAL A 31 12.81 -31.79 -32.15
C VAL A 31 12.38 -32.69 -33.30
N SER A 32 12.53 -34.01 -33.15
CA SER A 32 12.00 -34.94 -34.13
C SER A 32 10.47 -35.04 -34.06
N ARG A 33 9.81 -35.28 -35.19
CA ARG A 33 8.36 -35.58 -35.22
C ARG A 33 7.98 -36.72 -34.27
N GLN A 34 8.85 -37.73 -34.14
CA GLN A 34 8.65 -38.85 -33.23
C GLN A 34 8.57 -38.41 -31.76
N SER A 35 9.32 -37.38 -31.37
CA SER A 35 9.26 -36.81 -30.01
C SER A 35 7.87 -36.23 -29.72
N VAL A 36 7.33 -35.42 -30.64
CA VAL A 36 5.99 -34.84 -30.52
C VAL A 36 4.91 -35.92 -30.45
N SER A 37 5.00 -36.96 -31.29
CA SER A 37 4.06 -38.08 -31.25
C SER A 37 4.09 -38.84 -29.91
N LYS A 38 5.27 -39.01 -29.30
CA LYS A 38 5.39 -39.66 -27.99
C LYS A 38 4.81 -38.80 -26.87
N TRP A 39 4.96 -37.48 -26.94
CA TRP A 39 4.38 -36.55 -25.97
C TRP A 39 2.86 -36.54 -26.06
N GLU A 40 2.29 -36.48 -27.26
CA GLU A 40 0.82 -36.51 -27.46
C GLU A 40 0.18 -37.84 -27.06
N SER A 41 0.96 -38.92 -26.97
CA SER A 41 0.50 -40.26 -26.57
C SER A 41 0.88 -40.60 -25.12
N ASP A 42 1.36 -39.63 -24.34
CA ASP A 42 1.83 -39.80 -22.95
C ASP A 42 2.91 -40.89 -22.76
N LEU A 43 3.62 -41.26 -23.83
CA LEU A 43 4.71 -42.26 -23.80
C LEU A 43 6.04 -41.66 -23.34
N ALA A 44 6.19 -40.34 -23.43
CA ALA A 44 7.35 -39.59 -22.96
C ALA A 44 6.92 -38.19 -22.55
N TYR A 45 7.73 -37.56 -21.69
CA TYR A 45 7.52 -36.17 -21.31
C TYR A 45 8.45 -35.24 -22.11
N PRO A 46 8.00 -34.03 -22.49
CA PRO A 46 8.90 -33.04 -23.07
C PRO A 46 9.93 -32.57 -22.05
N GLU A 47 11.12 -32.20 -22.52
CA GLU A 47 12.15 -31.56 -21.69
C GLU A 47 11.69 -30.16 -21.24
N THR A 48 12.24 -29.67 -20.13
CA THR A 48 11.80 -28.40 -19.52
C THR A 48 11.87 -27.22 -20.49
N ASP A 49 12.89 -27.15 -21.34
CA ASP A 49 13.02 -26.11 -22.37
C ASP A 49 11.89 -26.20 -23.41
N LYS A 50 11.46 -27.41 -23.77
CA LYS A 50 10.35 -27.64 -24.71
C LYS A 50 9.00 -27.28 -24.10
N ILE A 51 8.80 -27.59 -22.81
CA ILE A 51 7.56 -27.24 -22.10
C ILE A 51 7.39 -25.72 -22.07
N ILE A 52 8.46 -24.97 -21.78
CA ILE A 52 8.44 -23.51 -21.79
C ILE A 52 8.08 -22.99 -23.20
N LYS A 53 8.76 -23.50 -24.24
CA LYS A 53 8.48 -23.12 -25.63
C LYS A 53 7.05 -23.44 -26.08
N ILE A 54 6.47 -24.55 -25.63
CA ILE A 54 5.07 -24.90 -25.90
C ILE A 54 4.14 -23.88 -25.24
N GLY A 55 4.42 -23.50 -23.99
CA GLY A 55 3.67 -22.48 -23.26
C GLY A 55 3.67 -21.12 -23.98
N GLU A 56 4.84 -20.70 -24.47
CA GLU A 56 5.00 -19.47 -25.26
C GLU A 56 4.29 -19.57 -26.62
N LEU A 57 4.46 -20.69 -27.33
CA LEU A 57 3.88 -20.90 -28.67
C LEU A 57 2.36 -20.84 -28.66
N TYR A 58 1.72 -21.41 -27.64
CA TYR A 58 0.26 -21.49 -27.54
C TYR A 58 -0.33 -20.52 -26.52
N ASN A 59 0.47 -19.58 -26.01
CA ASN A 59 0.09 -18.57 -25.03
C ASN A 59 -0.69 -19.14 -23.84
N CYS A 60 -0.18 -20.25 -23.27
CA CYS A 60 -0.80 -20.95 -22.14
C CYS A 60 0.17 -21.06 -20.96
N SER A 61 -0.36 -21.08 -19.74
CA SER A 61 0.47 -21.24 -18.55
C SER A 61 1.09 -22.64 -18.47
N LEU A 62 2.31 -22.73 -17.92
CA LEU A 62 2.93 -24.03 -17.63
C LEU A 62 2.07 -24.86 -16.66
N ASP A 63 1.34 -24.17 -15.77
CA ASP A 63 0.39 -24.80 -14.85
C ASP A 63 -0.72 -25.54 -15.59
N TYR A 64 -1.26 -24.93 -16.66
CA TYR A 64 -2.24 -25.57 -17.53
C TYR A 64 -1.67 -26.81 -18.22
N LEU A 65 -0.43 -26.75 -18.71
CA LEU A 65 0.21 -27.88 -19.40
C LEU A 65 0.50 -29.05 -18.45
N LEU A 66 0.93 -28.76 -17.22
CA LEU A 66 1.47 -29.76 -16.28
C LEU A 66 0.44 -30.33 -15.31
N LYS A 67 -0.56 -29.55 -14.88
CA LYS A 67 -1.58 -30.06 -13.94
C LYS A 67 -2.65 -30.83 -14.68
N GLU A 68 -3.18 -31.88 -14.07
CA GLU A 68 -4.27 -32.69 -14.65
C GLU A 68 -5.67 -32.04 -14.48
N ASN A 69 -5.73 -30.84 -13.87
CA ASN A 69 -6.97 -30.12 -13.57
C ASN A 69 -7.28 -29.04 -14.63
N SER A 70 -8.55 -28.88 -14.97
CA SER A 70 -9.03 -28.07 -16.09
C SER A 70 -9.61 -26.72 -15.68
N HIS A 71 -8.78 -25.78 -15.21
CA HIS A 71 -9.14 -24.35 -14.99
C HIS A 71 -7.86 -23.50 -15.15
N GLU A 72 -7.70 -22.44 -15.95
CA GLU A 72 -8.61 -21.49 -16.63
C GLU A 72 -8.03 -21.05 -18.01
N ARG A 73 -8.89 -20.81 -19.01
CA ARG A 73 -8.63 -19.80 -20.06
C ARG A 73 -9.33 -18.52 -19.62
N GLN A 74 -8.62 -17.41 -19.57
CA GLN A 74 -9.22 -16.10 -19.84
C GLN A 74 -8.51 -15.50 -21.05
N ALA A 75 -9.07 -15.79 -22.22
CA ALA A 75 -8.88 -14.97 -23.39
C ALA A 75 -9.84 -13.78 -23.26
N GLU A 76 -9.29 -12.58 -23.11
CA GLU A 76 -9.98 -11.35 -23.54
C GLU A 76 -9.09 -10.64 -24.55
N GLU A 77 -9.24 -11.06 -25.80
CA GLU A 77 -9.02 -10.19 -26.95
C GLU A 77 -10.23 -9.26 -27.11
N ARG A 78 -9.99 -7.96 -27.35
CA ARG A 78 -10.56 -7.21 -28.48
C ARG A 78 -10.13 -5.74 -28.44
N GLY A 79 -9.58 -5.27 -29.56
CA GLY A 79 -9.59 -3.85 -29.97
C GLY A 79 -8.20 -3.23 -30.16
N GLY A 80 -7.67 -3.34 -31.37
CA GLY A 80 -6.33 -2.88 -31.73
C GLY A 80 -6.21 -1.40 -32.08
N THR A 81 -4.96 -0.93 -32.10
CA THR A 81 -4.36 -0.11 -33.15
C THR A 81 -2.85 -0.36 -33.08
N GLN A 82 -2.26 -0.81 -34.18
CA GLN A 82 -0.81 -1.02 -34.32
C GLN A 82 -0.16 0.27 -34.82
N GLU A 83 1.02 0.59 -34.29
CA GLU A 83 2.02 1.41 -34.97
C GLU A 83 3.43 0.77 -34.74
N PRO A 84 4.35 0.78 -35.72
CA PRO A 84 5.52 -0.08 -35.69
C PRO A 84 6.76 0.55 -35.03
N GLN A 85 7.35 -0.24 -34.12
CA GLN A 85 8.75 -0.43 -33.69
C GLN A 85 9.82 0.65 -33.98
N THR A 86 10.46 1.19 -32.92
CA THR A 86 11.94 1.32 -32.83
C THR A 86 12.37 1.43 -31.36
N GLY A 87 13.24 0.51 -30.93
CA GLY A 87 13.90 0.55 -29.61
C GLY A 87 13.58 -0.67 -28.75
N SER A 88 14.56 -1.57 -28.61
CA SER A 88 14.50 -2.71 -27.70
C SER A 88 14.43 -2.23 -26.24
N ARG A 89 13.24 -1.81 -25.80
CA ARG A 89 12.90 -1.64 -24.40
C ARG A 89 12.62 -3.05 -23.88
N TYR A 90 13.58 -3.62 -23.15
CA TYR A 90 13.29 -4.74 -22.27
C TYR A 90 12.32 -4.21 -21.20
N THR A 91 11.02 -4.30 -21.47
CA THR A 91 10.03 -4.08 -20.42
C THR A 91 10.16 -5.26 -19.49
N ILE A 92 10.76 -5.05 -18.32
CA ILE A 92 10.66 -5.99 -17.20
C ILE A 92 9.19 -5.96 -16.78
N THR A 93 8.34 -6.72 -17.46
CA THR A 93 7.03 -7.06 -16.94
C THR A 93 7.30 -8.03 -15.79
N PHE A 94 7.44 -7.49 -14.58
CA PHE A 94 7.29 -8.30 -13.39
C PHE A 94 5.90 -8.93 -13.47
N ASP A 95 5.85 -10.22 -13.77
CA ASP A 95 4.62 -10.98 -13.73
C ASP A 95 4.22 -11.20 -12.26
N LEU A 96 3.71 -10.13 -11.63
CA LEU A 96 3.22 -10.14 -10.25
C LEU A 96 1.87 -10.85 -10.12
N HIS A 97 1.29 -11.35 -11.23
CA HIS A 97 -0.04 -11.93 -11.25
C HIS A 97 -0.12 -13.25 -10.45
N SER A 98 0.99 -13.99 -10.31
CA SER A 98 1.00 -15.29 -9.61
C SER A 98 1.39 -15.27 -8.13
N PHE A 99 1.79 -14.12 -7.55
CA PHE A 99 2.05 -14.05 -6.11
C PHE A 99 0.75 -13.89 -5.32
N HIS A 100 0.05 -15.01 -5.15
CA HIS A 100 -1.13 -15.10 -4.31
C HIS A 100 -0.90 -15.99 -3.09
N PHE A 101 -1.04 -15.40 -1.90
CA PHE A 101 -1.04 -16.13 -0.64
C PHE A 101 -2.20 -15.67 0.23
N GLU A 102 -3.07 -16.59 0.61
CA GLU A 102 -4.18 -16.32 1.51
C GLU A 102 -4.24 -17.36 2.63
N ARG A 103 -4.21 -16.88 3.87
CA ARG A 103 -4.50 -17.70 5.06
C ARG A 103 -5.39 -16.96 6.03
N LYS A 104 -6.36 -17.70 6.58
CA LYS A 104 -7.36 -17.22 7.55
C LYS A 104 -7.44 -18.15 8.75
N SER A 105 -7.71 -17.58 9.92
CA SER A 105 -8.02 -18.37 11.11
C SER A 105 -9.38 -19.04 11.02
N LYS A 106 -9.50 -20.22 11.65
CA LYS A 106 -10.79 -20.89 11.86
C LYS A 106 -11.64 -20.21 12.95
N ILE A 107 -10.98 -19.54 13.90
CA ILE A 107 -11.64 -18.78 14.97
C ILE A 107 -12.18 -17.48 14.38
N MET A 108 -13.47 -17.22 14.59
CA MET A 108 -14.16 -16.01 14.18
C MET A 108 -14.55 -15.19 15.41
N ILE A 109 -14.25 -13.90 15.40
CA ILE A 109 -14.76 -12.93 16.37
C ILE A 109 -15.91 -12.19 15.67
N GLY A 110 -17.15 -12.54 16.01
CA GLY A 110 -18.33 -12.09 15.30
C GLY A 110 -18.36 -12.62 13.87
N LYS A 111 -18.39 -11.71 12.88
CA LYS A 111 -18.41 -12.05 11.43
C LYS A 111 -17.03 -11.99 10.76
N LEU A 112 -15.97 -11.74 11.53
CA LEU A 112 -14.61 -11.56 11.02
C LEU A 112 -13.67 -12.64 11.57
N PRO A 113 -12.72 -13.16 10.76
CA PRO A 113 -11.70 -14.06 11.29
C PRO A 113 -10.79 -13.32 12.28
N LEU A 114 -10.30 -14.03 13.30
CA LEU A 114 -9.32 -13.50 14.26
C LEU A 114 -8.09 -12.95 13.52
N TRP A 115 -7.53 -13.70 12.58
CA TRP A 115 -6.45 -13.20 11.73
C TRP A 115 -6.64 -13.61 10.27
N HIS A 116 -6.24 -12.72 9.36
CA HIS A 116 -6.31 -12.92 7.91
C HIS A 116 -5.09 -12.27 7.25
N ILE A 117 -4.27 -13.09 6.60
CA ILE A 117 -3.15 -12.66 5.77
C ILE A 117 -3.56 -12.84 4.32
N ASN A 118 -3.56 -11.77 3.55
CA ASN A 118 -3.86 -11.81 2.11
C ASN A 118 -2.83 -10.97 1.35
N ILE A 119 -1.92 -11.67 0.68
CA ILE A 119 -0.87 -11.07 -0.14
C ILE A 119 -1.26 -11.37 -1.60
N GLY A 120 -1.61 -10.32 -2.32
CA GLY A 120 -1.99 -10.38 -3.72
C GLY A 120 -2.50 -9.03 -4.22
N PHE A 121 -2.24 -8.71 -5.48
CA PHE A 121 -2.77 -7.50 -6.12
C PHE A 121 -4.29 -7.57 -6.21
N GLY A 122 -4.96 -6.46 -5.88
CA GLY A 122 -6.43 -6.35 -5.90
C GLY A 122 -7.16 -7.10 -4.78
N ARG A 123 -6.45 -7.79 -3.87
CA ARG A 123 -7.08 -8.53 -2.76
C ARG A 123 -7.01 -7.74 -1.45
N THR A 124 -8.00 -7.97 -0.60
CA THR A 124 -8.10 -7.27 0.70
C THR A 124 -8.15 -8.26 1.85
N ALA A 125 -7.20 -8.13 2.78
CA ALA A 125 -7.25 -8.81 4.06
C ALA A 125 -8.32 -8.17 4.96
N LYS A 126 -9.21 -8.99 5.52
CA LYS A 126 -10.31 -8.60 6.42
C LYS A 126 -10.30 -9.48 7.66
N GLY A 127 -10.12 -8.91 8.84
CA GLY A 127 -10.04 -9.66 10.10
C GLY A 127 -9.86 -8.76 11.32
N PHE A 128 -9.79 -9.33 12.52
CA PHE A 128 -9.40 -8.56 13.70
C PHE A 128 -7.94 -8.14 13.59
N PHE A 129 -7.05 -9.07 13.23
CA PHE A 129 -5.69 -8.81 12.72
C PHE A 129 -5.65 -9.04 11.20
N ALA A 130 -5.42 -7.99 10.41
CA ALA A 130 -5.38 -8.05 8.96
C ALA A 130 -3.99 -7.64 8.44
N VAL A 131 -3.36 -8.50 7.64
CA VAL A 131 -2.06 -8.21 7.00
C VAL A 131 -2.18 -8.43 5.49
N GLY A 132 -1.81 -7.43 4.69
CA GLY A 132 -1.88 -7.55 3.25
C GLY A 132 -1.52 -6.27 2.52
N LEU A 133 -1.54 -6.29 1.18
CA LEU A 133 -1.35 -5.05 0.40
C LEU A 133 -2.45 -4.03 0.74
N CYS A 134 -3.70 -4.51 0.78
CA CYS A 134 -4.86 -3.81 1.32
C CYS A 134 -5.36 -4.53 2.57
N ALA A 135 -5.35 -3.89 3.73
CA ALA A 135 -5.77 -4.47 5.00
C ALA A 135 -6.91 -3.68 5.64
N ARG A 136 -7.96 -4.37 6.11
CA ARG A 136 -9.08 -3.79 6.84
C ARG A 136 -9.33 -4.59 8.12
N GLY A 137 -9.19 -3.96 9.29
CA GLY A 137 -9.34 -4.68 10.56
C GLY A 137 -9.32 -3.80 11.80
N VAL A 138 -9.27 -4.42 12.97
CA VAL A 138 -9.01 -3.67 14.22
C VAL A 138 -7.54 -3.30 14.28
N PHE A 139 -6.67 -4.29 14.04
CA PHE A 139 -5.25 -4.16 13.77
C PHE A 139 -5.00 -4.43 12.29
N SER A 140 -4.47 -3.44 11.57
CA SER A 140 -4.26 -3.52 10.13
C SER A 140 -2.82 -3.14 9.77
N LEU A 141 -2.18 -3.96 8.93
CA LEU A 141 -0.83 -3.76 8.41
C LEU A 141 -0.83 -3.94 6.89
N GLY A 142 -0.45 -2.90 6.16
CA GLY A 142 -0.41 -2.98 4.70
C GLY A 142 0.13 -1.75 3.99
N VAL A 143 0.05 -1.73 2.66
CA VAL A 143 0.32 -0.50 1.90
C VAL A 143 -0.87 0.44 2.04
N LEU A 144 -2.08 -0.08 1.83
CA LEU A 144 -3.35 0.58 2.15
C LEU A 144 -3.93 -0.07 3.40
N SER A 145 -3.95 0.67 4.50
CA SER A 145 -4.35 0.13 5.80
C SER A 145 -5.51 0.91 6.39
N LEU A 146 -6.58 0.21 6.77
CA LEU A 146 -7.76 0.78 7.41
C LEU A 146 -8.11 0.04 8.68
N GLY A 147 -8.09 0.73 9.82
CA GLY A 147 -8.46 0.09 11.08
C GLY A 147 -8.51 1.01 12.28
N VAL A 148 -8.66 0.45 13.48
CA VAL A 148 -8.52 1.22 14.73
C VAL A 148 -7.05 1.51 14.99
N PHE A 149 -6.22 0.46 14.91
CA PHE A 149 -4.77 0.50 14.89
C PHE A 149 -4.30 0.15 13.47
N SER A 150 -3.66 1.10 12.79
CA SER A 150 -3.35 0.96 11.37
C SER A 150 -1.91 1.38 11.06
N ALA A 151 -1.15 0.50 10.41
CA ALA A 151 0.22 0.77 9.99
C ALA A 151 0.38 0.53 8.49
N GLY A 152 0.79 1.55 7.74
CA GLY A 152 0.97 1.40 6.31
C GLY A 152 1.46 2.63 5.56
N ALA A 153 1.66 2.53 4.25
CA ALA A 153 2.07 3.69 3.45
C ALA A 153 0.96 4.74 3.43
N LEU A 154 -0.28 4.32 3.14
CA LEU A 154 -1.51 5.10 3.33
C LEU A 154 -2.32 4.44 4.46
N SER A 155 -2.49 5.16 5.56
CA SER A 155 -3.09 4.62 6.78
C SER A 155 -4.25 5.50 7.26
N LEU A 156 -5.41 4.89 7.52
CA LEU A 156 -6.57 5.56 8.10
C LEU A 156 -7.02 4.80 9.35
N GLY A 157 -7.00 5.46 10.51
CA GLY A 157 -7.42 4.84 11.76
C GLY A 157 -7.43 5.73 12.99
N ALA A 158 -7.85 5.19 14.15
CA ALA A 158 -7.82 5.96 15.39
C ALA A 158 -6.38 6.24 15.83
N VAL A 159 -5.54 5.19 15.85
CA VAL A 159 -4.09 5.28 16.06
C VAL A 159 -3.41 4.76 14.79
N SER A 160 -2.63 5.61 14.14
CA SER A 160 -2.14 5.33 12.79
C SER A 160 -0.69 5.75 12.57
N LEU A 161 0.04 4.88 11.86
CA LEU A 161 1.46 5.03 11.51
C LEU A 161 1.62 4.89 9.99
N GLY A 162 2.41 5.77 9.35
CA GLY A 162 2.61 5.68 7.91
C GLY A 162 3.32 6.82 7.20
N ALA A 163 3.27 6.82 5.87
CA ALA A 163 3.76 7.95 5.07
C ALA A 163 2.69 9.03 4.96
N ILE A 164 1.47 8.65 4.58
CA ILE A 164 0.29 9.51 4.53
C ILE A 164 -0.75 8.94 5.50
N VAL A 165 -1.13 9.75 6.48
CA VAL A 165 -1.85 9.25 7.65
C VAL A 165 -3.03 10.14 7.99
N LEU A 166 -4.18 9.52 8.22
CA LEU A 166 -5.39 10.17 8.73
C LEU A 166 -5.82 9.46 10.02
N GLY A 167 -5.92 10.19 11.14
CA GLY A 167 -6.37 9.55 12.38
C GLY A 167 -6.59 10.45 13.58
N LEU A 168 -6.99 9.89 14.73
CA LEU A 168 -7.06 10.68 15.98
C LEU A 168 -5.64 10.95 16.49
N LEU A 169 -4.82 9.90 16.60
CA LEU A 169 -3.40 9.95 16.83
C LEU A 169 -2.69 9.48 15.55
N SER A 170 -2.00 10.40 14.89
CA SER A 170 -1.39 10.17 13.58
C SER A 170 0.11 10.47 13.62
N LEU A 171 0.92 9.49 13.23
CA LEU A 171 2.37 9.58 13.14
C LEU A 171 2.79 9.23 11.71
N GLY A 172 3.24 10.22 10.93
CA GLY A 172 3.69 9.97 9.57
C GLY A 172 4.39 11.13 8.89
N ALA A 173 4.79 10.99 7.63
CA ALA A 173 5.43 12.10 6.91
C ALA A 173 4.43 13.24 6.64
N ILE A 174 3.24 12.88 6.18
CA ILE A 174 2.06 13.76 6.02
C ILE A 174 0.98 13.20 6.95
N SER A 175 0.64 13.95 7.99
CA SER A 175 -0.31 13.49 9.02
C SER A 175 -1.44 14.50 9.22
N VAL A 176 -2.67 13.99 9.26
CA VAL A 176 -3.86 14.76 9.63
C VAL A 176 -4.55 14.07 10.80
N GLY A 177 -4.80 14.81 11.87
CA GLY A 177 -5.48 14.24 13.03
C GLY A 177 -5.80 15.19 14.17
N VAL A 178 -6.29 14.66 15.29
CA VAL A 178 -6.43 15.46 16.51
C VAL A 178 -5.04 15.72 17.10
N LEU A 179 -4.25 14.65 17.22
CA LEU A 179 -2.82 14.68 17.52
C LEU A 179 -2.07 14.26 16.25
N ALA A 180 -1.39 15.20 15.60
CA ALA A 180 -0.68 14.99 14.36
C ALA A 180 0.82 15.22 14.53
N PHE A 181 1.61 14.17 14.28
CA PHE A 181 3.07 14.21 14.30
C PHE A 181 3.59 13.87 12.91
N GLY A 182 4.38 14.76 12.32
CA GLY A 182 4.92 14.51 10.98
C GLY A 182 5.78 15.61 10.41
N ALA A 183 6.32 15.42 9.20
CA ALA A 183 7.00 16.51 8.52
C ALA A 183 6.00 17.61 8.12
N ILE A 184 4.83 17.21 7.64
CA ILE A 184 3.66 18.05 7.40
C ILE A 184 2.55 17.54 8.31
N ALA A 185 2.16 18.32 9.30
CA ALA A 185 1.18 17.95 10.31
C ALA A 185 0.01 18.93 10.33
N VAL A 186 -1.22 18.40 10.25
CA VAL A 186 -2.46 19.18 10.34
C VAL A 186 -3.33 18.63 11.46
N GLY A 187 -3.65 19.43 12.47
CA GLY A 187 -4.47 18.91 13.57
C GLY A 187 -4.82 19.87 14.70
N LEU A 188 -5.52 19.39 15.72
CA LEU A 188 -5.74 20.21 16.92
C LEU A 188 -4.41 20.50 17.62
N VAL A 189 -3.60 19.46 17.81
CA VAL A 189 -2.19 19.54 18.21
C VAL A 189 -1.36 19.01 17.05
N ALA A 190 -0.53 19.87 16.46
CA ALA A 190 0.29 19.55 15.30
C ALA A 190 1.77 19.77 15.64
N VAL A 191 2.60 18.75 15.41
CA VAL A 191 4.05 18.80 15.62
C VAL A 191 4.75 18.39 14.33
N GLY A 192 5.54 19.29 13.74
CA GLY A 192 6.21 19.01 12.48
C GLY A 192 7.09 20.10 11.92
N ALA A 193 7.69 19.89 10.75
CA ALA A 193 8.43 20.96 10.07
C ALA A 193 7.43 22.04 9.58
N LEU A 194 6.33 21.61 8.98
CA LEU A 194 5.16 22.41 8.66
C LEU A 194 4.00 21.94 9.55
N ALA A 195 3.58 22.78 10.50
CA ALA A 195 2.52 22.45 11.46
C ALA A 195 1.38 23.45 11.34
N VAL A 196 0.16 22.96 11.10
CA VAL A 196 -1.06 23.77 11.00
C VAL A 196 -2.11 23.23 11.95
N GLY A 197 -2.69 24.07 12.80
CA GLY A 197 -3.57 23.55 13.82
C GLY A 197 -4.11 24.52 14.85
N GLY A 198 -4.57 23.97 15.98
CA GLY A 198 -4.90 24.75 17.18
C GLY A 198 -3.63 25.14 17.94
N PHE A 199 -2.88 24.12 18.34
CA PHE A 199 -1.56 24.20 18.99
C PHE A 199 -0.53 23.63 18.02
N SER A 200 0.32 24.49 17.48
CA SER A 200 1.28 24.12 16.45
C SER A 200 2.72 24.30 16.92
N PHE A 201 3.54 23.28 16.73
CA PHE A 201 4.96 23.26 17.08
C PHE A 201 5.78 22.86 15.86
N GLY A 202 6.64 23.75 15.36
CA GLY A 202 7.36 23.46 14.13
C GLY A 202 8.26 24.56 13.59
N ALA A 203 9.01 24.29 12.52
CA ALA A 203 9.81 25.32 11.86
C ALA A 203 8.91 26.42 11.28
N LEU A 204 7.85 26.01 10.56
CA LEU A 204 6.72 26.86 10.18
C LEU A 204 5.48 26.40 10.95
N ALA A 205 5.06 27.20 11.93
CA ALA A 205 3.92 26.88 12.79
C ALA A 205 2.79 27.89 12.56
N ALA A 206 1.60 27.39 12.20
CA ALA A 206 0.38 28.17 12.03
C ALA A 206 -0.71 27.63 12.96
N GLY A 207 -0.80 28.24 14.16
CA GLY A 207 -1.70 27.81 15.23
C GLY A 207 -2.83 28.81 15.47
N SER A 208 -4.09 28.38 15.54
CA SER A 208 -5.19 29.30 15.87
C SER A 208 -5.08 29.85 17.30
N TYR A 209 -4.60 29.03 18.24
CA TYR A 209 -4.43 29.42 19.64
C TYR A 209 -2.97 29.71 19.97
N LEU A 210 -2.08 28.75 19.67
CA LEU A 210 -0.66 28.82 20.00
C LEU A 210 0.18 28.31 18.83
N ALA A 211 1.19 29.08 18.46
CA ALA A 211 2.21 28.68 17.50
C ALA A 211 3.61 28.88 18.09
N ILE A 212 4.42 27.83 18.13
CA ILE A 212 5.82 27.90 18.56
C ILE A 212 6.72 27.39 17.43
N GLY A 213 7.68 28.21 17.00
CA GLY A 213 8.51 27.87 15.86
C GLY A 213 9.57 28.88 15.47
N ASP A 214 10.23 28.65 14.35
CA ASP A 214 11.11 29.66 13.76
C ASP A 214 10.29 30.78 13.11
N HIS A 215 9.32 30.39 12.29
CA HIS A 215 8.28 31.25 11.74
C HIS A 215 6.92 30.85 12.34
N ALA A 216 6.39 31.65 13.25
CA ALA A 216 5.16 31.37 13.99
C ALA A 216 4.03 32.35 13.65
N TYR A 217 2.82 31.83 13.43
CA TYR A 217 1.62 32.60 13.13
C TYR A 217 0.46 32.09 14.00
N GLY A 218 -0.18 32.97 14.78
CA GLY A 218 -1.29 32.57 15.64
C GLY A 218 -1.77 33.65 16.60
N ALA A 219 -2.76 33.33 17.45
CA ALA A 219 -3.19 34.25 18.51
C ALA A 219 -2.04 34.52 19.48
N VAL A 220 -1.40 33.47 20.00
CA VAL A 220 -0.13 33.55 20.73
C VAL A 220 0.97 32.96 19.85
N ALA A 221 1.92 33.79 19.41
CA ALA A 221 3.00 33.37 18.51
C ALA A 221 4.38 33.57 19.15
N ILE A 222 5.11 32.46 19.29
CA ILE A 222 6.49 32.43 19.79
C ILE A 222 7.42 32.03 18.64
N GLY A 223 8.07 33.03 18.04
CA GLY A 223 8.93 32.89 16.87
C GLY A 223 10.40 33.21 17.17
N PHE A 224 11.34 32.43 16.63
CA PHE A 224 12.78 32.77 16.68
C PHE A 224 13.15 33.81 15.63
N THR A 225 12.74 33.63 14.37
CA THR A 225 13.00 34.58 13.27
C THR A 225 11.82 35.51 13.02
N LYS A 226 10.59 34.97 12.97
CA LYS A 226 9.37 35.76 12.69
C LYS A 226 8.18 35.26 13.50
N ALA A 227 7.42 36.19 14.07
CA ALA A 227 6.19 35.90 14.81
C ALA A 227 5.09 36.90 14.41
N ALA A 228 3.88 36.41 14.16
CA ALA A 228 2.69 37.22 13.85
C ALA A 228 1.49 36.78 14.72
N GLY A 229 1.01 37.68 15.59
CA GLY A 229 0.04 37.41 16.67
C GLY A 229 0.11 38.43 17.81
N ASP A 230 -0.41 38.11 19.01
CA ASP A 230 0.08 38.71 20.26
C ASP A 230 1.53 38.21 20.44
N VAL A 231 2.47 39.02 19.96
CA VAL A 231 3.84 38.59 19.62
C VAL A 231 4.75 38.57 20.84
N PHE A 232 5.39 37.43 21.07
CA PHE A 232 6.60 37.34 21.90
C PHE A 232 7.73 36.73 21.07
N SER A 233 8.77 37.50 20.77
CA SER A 233 10.00 36.92 20.21
C SER A 233 10.61 35.97 21.25
N ALA A 234 11.01 34.76 20.85
CA ALA A 234 11.62 33.80 21.78
C ALA A 234 12.86 34.38 22.49
N ALA A 235 13.59 35.28 21.84
CA ALA A 235 14.74 35.99 22.40
C ALA A 235 14.36 37.03 23.50
N GLN A 236 13.09 37.42 23.58
CA GLN A 236 12.56 38.39 24.53
C GLN A 236 11.78 37.74 25.69
N ILE A 237 11.69 36.41 25.74
CA ILE A 237 11.07 35.66 26.85
C ILE A 237 12.06 35.62 28.02
N THR A 238 12.04 36.66 28.85
CA THR A 238 12.75 36.71 30.14
C THR A 238 11.77 36.44 31.28
N SER A 239 12.26 36.15 32.49
CA SER A 239 11.43 35.95 33.71
C SER A 239 10.45 37.10 33.98
N ALA A 240 10.75 38.32 33.52
CA ALA A 240 9.87 39.49 33.59
C ALA A 240 8.64 39.42 32.67
N ASN A 241 8.74 38.77 31.49
CA ASN A 241 7.68 38.71 30.48
C ASN A 241 6.85 37.41 30.56
N ARG A 242 7.24 36.46 31.41
CA ARG A 242 6.51 35.20 31.62
C ARG A 242 5.04 35.41 31.99
N GLY A 243 4.77 36.42 32.83
CA GLY A 243 3.40 36.76 33.23
C GLY A 243 2.53 37.23 32.07
N SER A 244 3.09 38.00 31.14
CA SER A 244 2.38 38.46 29.94
C SER A 244 2.07 37.32 28.97
N VAL A 245 2.99 36.36 28.82
CA VAL A 245 2.76 35.15 28.01
C VAL A 245 1.63 34.30 28.61
N ILE A 246 1.62 34.12 29.92
CA ILE A 246 0.56 33.38 30.63
C ILE A 246 -0.80 34.09 30.45
N ALA A 247 -0.85 35.41 30.61
CA ALA A 247 -2.09 36.17 30.41
C ALA A 247 -2.62 36.09 28.97
N ALA A 248 -1.73 36.13 27.98
CA ALA A 248 -2.11 35.97 26.57
C ALA A 248 -2.64 34.55 26.29
N LEU A 249 -2.00 33.53 26.84
CA LEU A 249 -2.49 32.15 26.79
C LEU A 249 -3.86 31.98 27.46
N ASP A 250 -4.08 32.62 28.61
CA ASP A 250 -5.37 32.60 29.32
C ASP A 250 -6.50 33.25 28.52
N GLY A 251 -6.20 34.28 27.72
CA GLY A 251 -7.17 34.93 26.84
C GLY A 251 -7.45 34.15 25.56
N ALA A 252 -6.42 33.51 24.97
CA ALA A 252 -6.53 32.86 23.68
C ALA A 252 -7.02 31.39 23.76
N VAL A 253 -6.65 30.66 24.83
CA VAL A 253 -6.88 29.22 24.93
C VAL A 253 -8.19 28.91 25.69
N PRO A 254 -9.14 28.17 25.08
CA PRO A 254 -10.35 27.74 25.79
C PRO A 254 -10.05 26.90 27.03
N ALA A 255 -10.87 27.02 28.08
CA ALA A 255 -10.70 26.31 29.36
C ALA A 255 -10.61 24.78 29.23
N VAL A 256 -11.20 24.19 28.19
CA VAL A 256 -11.13 22.75 27.88
C VAL A 256 -9.68 22.29 27.63
N PHE A 257 -8.78 23.20 27.23
CA PHE A 257 -7.38 22.91 26.92
C PHE A 257 -6.40 23.43 27.97
N ALA A 258 -6.86 23.72 29.20
CA ALA A 258 -6.01 24.21 30.29
C ALA A 258 -4.80 23.30 30.57
N TRP A 259 -4.95 21.98 30.41
CA TRP A 259 -3.86 21.01 30.57
C TRP A 259 -2.71 21.23 29.56
N ILE A 260 -3.00 21.66 28.34
CA ILE A 260 -1.96 22.00 27.33
C ILE A 260 -1.22 23.26 27.76
N LYS A 261 -1.98 24.26 28.24
CA LYS A 261 -1.42 25.50 28.76
C LYS A 261 -0.41 25.24 29.87
N ASP A 262 -0.77 24.41 30.86
CA ASP A 262 0.11 24.13 32.00
C ASP A 262 1.41 23.44 31.57
N ILE A 263 1.35 22.54 30.59
CA ILE A 263 2.55 21.91 29.99
C ILE A 263 3.42 22.97 29.32
N VAL A 264 2.85 23.84 28.50
CA VAL A 264 3.59 24.90 27.79
C VAL A 264 4.23 25.87 28.78
N VAL A 265 3.49 26.28 29.82
CA VAL A 265 3.99 27.17 30.88
C VAL A 265 5.09 26.51 31.71
N SER A 266 5.10 25.18 31.86
CA SER A 266 6.17 24.45 32.55
C SER A 266 7.47 24.38 31.74
N ILE A 267 7.37 24.39 30.41
CA ILE A 267 8.52 24.30 29.49
C ILE A 267 9.15 25.67 29.21
N LEU A 268 8.33 26.74 29.22
CA LEU A 268 8.78 28.15 29.19
C LEU A 268 9.45 28.57 30.50
#